data_AF-A0A7W4C5N5-F1
#
_entry.id   AF-A0A7W4C5N5-F1
#
_cell.length_a   1.000
_cell.length_b   1.000
_cell.length_c   1.000
_cell.angle_alpha   90.00
_cell.angle_beta   90.00
_cell.angle_gamma   90.00
#
_symmetry.space_group_name_H-M   'P 1'
#
loop_
_entity.id
_entity.type
_entity.pdbx_description
1 polymer ?
#
loop_
_entity_poly.entity_id
_entity_poly.type
_entity_poly.pdbx_seq_one_letter_code
_entity_poly.pdbx_strand_id
1 'polypeptide(L)'
;MLTQYQINKENEYQQFKSELLTESTLPCDFKVGDFVTFTNEYGVFFRKPKKVIGFAGQCDLPDRFIFTESDAYWFPKKPDQ
;
A
#
# COMPACT_ATOMS: atom_id res chain seq x y z
N MET A 1 -15.39 16.55 -17.74
CA MET A 1 -15.57 16.76 -16.29
C MET A 1 -15.75 15.39 -15.63
N LEU A 2 -15.25 15.22 -14.41
CA LEU A 2 -15.47 14.01 -13.62
C LEU A 2 -16.94 13.94 -13.18
N THR A 3 -17.47 12.73 -13.00
CA THR A 3 -18.79 12.50 -12.39
C THR A 3 -18.71 12.68 -10.87
N GLN A 4 -19.86 12.92 -10.23
CA GLN A 4 -19.90 13.01 -8.76
C GLN A 4 -19.37 11.73 -8.08
N TYR A 5 -19.62 10.56 -8.68
CA TYR A 5 -19.09 9.29 -8.21
C TYR A 5 -17.55 9.27 -8.25
N GLN A 6 -16.96 9.71 -9.36
CA GLN A 6 -15.50 9.77 -9.50
C GLN A 6 -14.87 10.74 -8.50
N ILE A 7 -15.50 11.89 -8.27
CA ILE A 7 -15.05 12.87 -7.26
C ILE A 7 -15.10 12.27 -5.86
N ASN A 8 -16.19 11.58 -5.50
CA ASN A 8 -16.32 10.95 -4.19
C ASN A 8 -15.24 9.87 -3.99
N LYS A 9 -14.97 9.05 -5.02
CA LYS A 9 -13.93 8.03 -4.96
C LYS A 9 -12.53 8.61 -4.80
N GLU A 10 -12.24 9.72 -5.49
CA GLU A 10 -10.97 10.43 -5.32
C GLU A 10 -10.84 10.98 -3.88
N ASN A 11 -11.89 11.59 -3.35
CA ASN A 11 -11.87 12.12 -1.98
C ASN A 11 -11.67 11.02 -0.93
N GLU A 12 -12.37 9.89 -1.08
CA GLU A 12 -12.19 8.70 -0.22
C GLU A 12 -10.74 8.21 -0.25
N TYR A 13 -10.13 8.13 -1.45
CA TYR A 13 -8.73 7.73 -1.61
C TYR A 13 -7.75 8.71 -0.96
N GLN A 14 -7.96 10.02 -1.16
CA GLN A 14 -7.09 11.05 -0.56
C GLN A 14 -7.18 11.06 0.96
N GLN A 15 -8.39 10.90 1.52
CA GLN A 15 -8.59 10.80 2.97
C GLN A 15 -7.88 9.57 3.52
N PHE A 16 -8.12 8.39 2.93
CA PHE A 16 -7.42 7.16 3.32
C PHE A 16 -5.89 7.33 3.28
N LYS A 17 -5.37 7.91 2.20
CA LYS A 17 -3.93 8.12 2.04
C LYS A 17 -3.35 9.06 3.10
N SER A 18 -4.12 10.06 3.55
CA SER A 18 -3.69 10.99 4.61
C SER A 18 -3.59 10.34 5.99
N GLU A 19 -4.28 9.23 6.21
CA GLU A 19 -4.25 8.48 7.47
C GLU A 19 -3.06 7.51 7.55
N LEU A 20 -2.36 7.29 6.42
CA LEU A 20 -1.17 6.44 6.37
C LEU A 20 0.06 7.15 6.92
N LEU A 21 0.94 6.38 7.56
CA LEU A 21 2.25 6.87 7.97
C LEU A 21 3.18 7.00 6.76
N THR A 22 4.03 8.01 6.79
CA THR A 22 5.10 8.20 5.79
C THR A 22 6.34 7.35 6.06
N GLU A 23 6.50 6.89 7.30
CA GLU A 23 7.59 6.03 7.74
C GLU A 23 7.04 4.78 8.43
N SER A 24 7.72 3.66 8.24
CA SER A 24 7.34 2.41 8.89
C SER A 24 7.71 2.44 10.37
N THR A 25 6.81 1.97 11.22
CA THR A 25 7.07 1.70 12.65
C THR A 25 7.82 0.39 12.88
N LEU A 26 7.86 -0.47 11.87
CA LEU A 26 8.56 -1.75 11.85
C LEU A 26 9.84 -1.66 11.00
N PRO A 27 10.89 -2.43 11.30
CA PRO A 27 12.08 -2.52 10.46
C PRO A 27 11.70 -2.90 9.03
N CYS A 28 11.98 -2.01 8.08
CA CYS A 28 11.61 -2.13 6.68
C CYS A 28 12.55 -1.27 5.83
N ASP A 29 13.00 -1.80 4.69
CA ASP A 29 13.91 -1.09 3.79
C ASP A 29 13.18 -0.17 2.78
N PHE A 30 11.86 -0.30 2.69
CA PHE A 30 11.04 0.46 1.74
C PHE A 30 10.63 1.84 2.28
N LYS A 31 10.41 2.77 1.36
CA LYS A 31 9.96 4.14 1.63
C LYS A 31 8.78 4.51 0.74
N VAL A 32 8.00 5.50 1.18
CA VAL A 32 6.95 6.10 0.34
C VAL A 32 7.57 6.64 -0.94
N GLY A 33 7.02 6.22 -2.07
CA GLY A 33 7.53 6.59 -3.40
C GLY A 33 8.28 5.48 -4.12
N ASP A 34 8.76 4.46 -3.41
CA ASP A 34 9.44 3.32 -4.02
C ASP A 34 8.47 2.54 -4.92
N PHE A 35 9.01 1.95 -5.99
CA PHE A 35 8.28 1.05 -6.87
C PHE A 35 8.70 -0.39 -6.59
N VAL A 36 7.74 -1.20 -6.17
CA VAL A 36 8.00 -2.59 -5.76
C VAL A 36 7.22 -3.57 -6.61
N THR A 37 7.80 -4.74 -6.86
CA THR A 37 7.09 -5.92 -7.37
C THR A 37 7.05 -6.95 -6.27
N PHE A 38 5.91 -7.59 -6.05
CA PHE A 38 5.76 -8.54 -4.95
C PHE A 38 5.02 -9.81 -5.40
N THR A 39 5.21 -10.87 -4.63
CA THR A 39 4.42 -12.10 -4.73
C THR A 39 3.52 -12.19 -3.52
N ASN A 40 2.22 -12.39 -3.72
CA ASN A 40 1.30 -12.50 -2.59
C ASN A 40 1.41 -13.86 -1.87
N GLU A 41 0.71 -14.02 -0.75
CA GLU A 41 0.66 -15.27 0.02
C GLU A 41 0.16 -16.49 -0.78
N TYR A 42 -0.62 -16.26 -1.85
CA TYR A 42 -1.08 -17.29 -2.78
C TYR A 42 -0.08 -17.63 -3.90
N GLY A 43 1.11 -17.02 -3.91
CA GLY A 43 2.13 -17.26 -4.93
C GLY A 43 1.93 -16.51 -6.25
N VAL A 44 0.98 -15.56 -6.31
CA VAL A 44 0.75 -14.73 -7.50
C VAL A 44 1.77 -13.60 -7.54
N PHE A 45 2.58 -13.56 -8.60
CA PHE A 45 3.56 -12.51 -8.82
C PHE A 45 2.95 -11.32 -9.57
N PHE A 46 2.98 -10.14 -8.94
CA PHE A 46 2.53 -8.88 -9.52
C PHE A 46 3.68 -8.23 -10.29
N ARG A 47 3.75 -8.54 -11.59
CA ARG A 47 4.84 -8.09 -12.50
C ARG A 47 4.92 -6.58 -12.68
N LYS A 48 3.78 -5.88 -12.60
CA LYS A 48 3.75 -4.42 -12.74
C LYS A 48 4.20 -3.80 -11.42
N PRO A 49 5.30 -3.01 -11.41
CA PRO A 49 5.71 -2.30 -10.20
C PRO A 49 4.57 -1.43 -9.67
N LYS A 50 4.43 -1.41 -8.35
CA LYS A 50 3.43 -0.63 -7.63
C LYS A 50 4.14 0.37 -6.74
N LYS A 51 3.69 1.61 -6.77
CA LYS A 51 4.22 2.65 -5.89
C LYS A 51 3.79 2.43 -4.44
N VAL A 52 4.72 2.48 -3.50
CA VAL A 52 4.44 2.55 -2.06
C VAL A 52 3.84 3.91 -1.73
N ILE A 53 2.66 3.93 -1.10
CA ILE A 53 1.93 5.16 -0.78
C ILE A 53 1.89 5.48 0.71
N GLY A 54 2.25 4.53 1.58
CA GLY A 54 2.29 4.74 3.03
C GLY A 54 2.36 3.43 3.81
N PHE A 55 2.39 3.55 5.13
CA PHE A 55 2.48 2.45 6.07
C PHE A 55 1.34 2.47 7.09
N ALA A 56 0.96 1.31 7.61
CA ALA A 56 -0.04 1.20 8.69
C ALA A 56 0.52 1.73 10.01
N GLY A 57 -0.30 2.46 10.77
CA GLY A 57 0.10 3.02 12.07
C GLY A 57 0.15 1.99 13.20
N GLN A 58 -0.94 1.25 13.39
CA GLN A 58 -1.03 0.10 14.28
C GLN A 58 -1.40 -1.11 13.43
N CYS A 59 -0.51 -2.10 13.39
CA CYS A 59 -0.72 -3.31 12.63
C CYS A 59 -0.80 -4.48 13.60
N ASP A 60 -1.98 -5.09 13.73
CA ASP A 60 -2.15 -6.35 14.47
C ASP A 60 -1.37 -7.51 13.83
N LEU A 61 -0.95 -7.33 12.57
CA LEU A 61 -0.17 -8.27 11.79
C LEU A 61 1.13 -7.58 11.34
N PRO A 62 2.30 -7.99 11.88
CA PRO A 62 3.59 -7.31 11.69
C PRO A 62 4.12 -7.39 10.25
N ASP A 63 3.49 -8.18 9.41
CA ASP A 63 3.83 -8.48 8.03
C ASP A 63 2.89 -7.80 7.02
N ARG A 64 1.91 -7.00 7.48
CA ARG A 64 0.87 -6.42 6.62
C ARG A 64 0.74 -4.91 6.78
N PHE A 65 1.85 -4.20 6.73
CA PHE A 65 1.91 -2.78 7.09
C PHE A 65 2.26 -1.83 5.95
N ILE A 66 2.44 -2.30 4.71
CA ILE A 66 2.83 -1.42 3.59
C ILE A 66 1.70 -1.32 2.57
N PHE A 67 1.31 -0.10 2.20
CA PHE A 67 0.25 0.15 1.22
C PHE A 67 0.84 0.58 -0.12
N THR A 68 0.25 0.07 -1.21
CA THR A 68 0.61 0.46 -2.58
C THR A 68 -0.56 1.12 -3.31
N GLU A 69 -0.28 1.81 -4.41
CA GLU A 69 -1.27 2.54 -5.23
C GLU A 69 -2.35 1.67 -5.92
N SER A 70 -2.41 0.37 -5.62
CA SER A 70 -3.33 -0.55 -6.28
C SER A 70 -4.66 -0.67 -5.53
N ASP A 71 -5.76 -0.91 -6.24
CA ASP A 71 -7.10 -1.22 -5.71
C ASP A 71 -7.17 -2.54 -4.88
N ALA A 72 -6.03 -3.14 -4.55
CA ALA A 72 -5.90 -4.33 -3.74
C ALA A 72 -4.79 -4.18 -2.70
N TYR A 73 -5.10 -4.60 -1.46
CA TYR A 73 -4.20 -4.67 -0.31
C TYR A 73 -2.91 -5.44 -0.65
N TRP A 74 -1.76 -4.92 -0.22
CA TRP A 74 -0.51 -5.67 -0.31
C TRP A 74 -0.52 -6.77 0.76
N PHE A 75 -0.55 -8.03 0.33
CA PHE A 75 -0.32 -9.21 1.16
C PHE A 75 1.07 -9.78 0.83
N PRO A 76 2.19 -9.19 1.28
CA PRO A 76 3.49 -9.79 1.03
C PRO A 76 3.58 -11.14 1.71
N LYS A 77 4.24 -12.10 1.07
CA LYS A 77 4.55 -13.40 1.69
C LYS A 77 5.51 -13.24 2.89
N LYS A 78 6.37 -12.22 2.88
CA LYS A 78 7.20 -11.79 4.02
C LYS A 78 7.51 -10.28 3.94
N PRO A 79 7.74 -9.60 5.08
CA PRO A 79 8.01 -8.15 5.15
C PRO A 79 9.20 -7.65 4.32
N ASP A 80 10.19 -8.52 4.09
CA ASP A 80 11.52 -8.25 3.55
C ASP A 80 11.66 -8.56 2.04
N GLN A 81 10.55 -8.81 1.33
CA GLN A 81 10.55 -9.18 -0.10
C GLN A 81 10.25 -8.04 -1.06
#